data_AF-A0A2W5NLM1-F1
#
_entry.id   AF-A0A2W5NLM1-F1
#
_cell.length_a   1.000
_cell.length_b   1.000
_cell.length_c   1.000
_cell.angle_alpha   90.00
_cell.angle_beta   90.00
_cell.angle_gamma   90.00
#
_symmetry.space_group_name_H-M   'P 1'
#
loop_
_entity.id
_entity.type
_entity.pdbx_description
1 polymer ?
#
loop_
_entity_poly.entity_id
_entity_poly.type
_entity_poly.pdbx_seq_one_letter_code
_entity_poly.pdbx_strand_id
1 'polypeptide(L)'
;MLDRLASGDLPPGMRLRGVECLSACSSGCAVALTGPGRWTYVYGNLDPAAHPAEILAGAAAYAATDDGLVPWRERPLVLRRNVIARVPPFELEPS
;
A
#
# COMPACT_ATOMS: atom_id res chain seq x y z
N MET A 1 0.74 3.39 13.40
CA MET A 1 0.74 2.59 12.16
C MET A 1 2.15 2.13 11.81
N LEU A 2 3.10 3.06 11.57
CA LEU A 2 4.47 2.74 11.18
C LEU A 2 5.14 1.70 12.10
N ASP A 3 5.18 1.96 13.41
CA ASP A 3 5.80 1.03 14.37
C ASP A 3 5.12 -0.35 14.41
N ARG A 4 3.79 -0.38 14.20
CA ARG A 4 3.02 -1.62 14.16
C ARG A 4 3.38 -2.46 12.94
N LEU A 5 3.58 -1.83 11.79
CA LEU A 5 4.04 -2.50 10.57
C LEU A 5 5.52 -2.89 10.67
N ALA A 6 6.36 -2.05 11.29
CA ALA A 6 7.78 -2.33 11.48
C ALA A 6 8.04 -3.51 12.43
N SER A 7 7.10 -3.78 13.34
CA SER A 7 7.16 -4.94 14.25
C SER A 7 6.61 -6.23 13.63
N GLY A 8 6.03 -6.17 12.43
CA GLY A 8 5.49 -7.32 11.72
C GLY A 8 6.44 -7.83 10.63
N ASP A 9 6.07 -8.96 10.03
CA ASP A 9 6.83 -9.55 8.92
C ASP A 9 6.55 -8.80 7.62
N LEU A 10 7.49 -7.93 7.22
CA LEU A 10 7.43 -7.26 5.93
C LEU A 10 7.68 -8.27 4.80
N PRO A 11 6.89 -8.21 3.70
CA PRO A 11 7.12 -9.08 2.55
C PRO A 11 8.54 -8.93 1.97
N PRO A 12 9.15 -10.01 1.45
CA PRO A 12 10.46 -9.94 0.79
C PRO A 12 10.48 -8.89 -0.32
N GLY A 13 11.58 -8.13 -0.42
CA GLY A 13 11.77 -7.10 -1.44
C GLY A 13 11.04 -5.78 -1.17
N MET A 14 10.25 -5.67 -0.10
CA MET A 14 9.64 -4.41 0.32
C MET A 14 10.50 -3.61 1.30
N ARG A 15 10.29 -2.30 1.30
CA ARG A 15 10.85 -1.39 2.29
C ARG A 15 9.74 -0.55 2.88
N LEU A 16 9.63 -0.55 4.20
CA LEU A 16 8.73 0.33 4.93
C LEU A 16 9.42 1.66 5.21
N ARG A 17 8.74 2.77 4.93
CA ARG A 17 9.23 4.13 5.23
C ARG A 17 8.07 5.02 5.67
N GLY A 18 8.33 5.85 6.67
CA GLY A 18 7.46 7.00 6.95
C GLY A 18 7.63 8.05 5.86
N VAL A 19 6.52 8.69 5.47
CA VAL A 19 6.51 9.86 4.58
C VAL A 19 5.71 10.97 5.26
N GLU A 20 6.01 12.23 4.94
CA GLU A 20 5.38 13.36 5.62
C GLU A 20 3.93 13.57 5.18
N CYS A 21 3.61 13.35 3.90
CA CYS A 21 2.29 13.66 3.37
C CYS A 21 1.87 12.74 2.22
N LEU A 22 0.63 12.26 2.28
CA LEU A 22 -0.09 11.61 1.17
C LEU A 22 -1.35 12.40 0.77
N SER A 23 -1.52 13.62 1.29
CA SER A 23 -2.73 14.45 1.15
C SER A 23 -4.03 13.74 1.57
N ALA A 24 -3.92 12.75 2.47
CA ALA A 24 -5.02 11.89 2.93
C ALA A 24 -5.56 12.33 4.30
N CYS A 25 -5.43 13.61 4.67
CA CYS A 25 -5.68 14.10 6.03
C CYS A 25 -7.11 13.81 6.54
N SER A 26 -8.11 13.87 5.67
CA SER A 26 -9.51 13.57 6.01
C SER A 26 -9.80 12.07 6.12
N SER A 27 -8.87 11.21 5.71
CA SER A 27 -9.00 9.75 5.71
C SER A 27 -8.24 9.09 6.86
N GLY A 28 -7.82 9.81 7.90
CA GLY A 28 -7.11 9.22 9.04
C GLY A 28 -5.77 8.56 8.64
N CYS A 29 -5.46 7.39 9.22
CA CYS A 29 -4.21 6.68 8.87
C CYS A 29 -4.25 6.19 7.41
N ALA A 30 -3.16 6.45 6.69
CA ALA A 30 -3.01 6.12 5.28
C ALA A 30 -1.71 5.35 5.02
N VAL A 31 -1.72 4.54 3.97
CA VAL A 31 -0.56 3.77 3.48
C VAL A 31 -0.54 3.82 1.96
N ALA A 32 0.64 3.93 1.37
CA ALA A 32 0.84 3.78 -0.06
C ALA A 32 1.65 2.52 -0.37
N LEU A 33 1.25 1.77 -1.40
CA LEU A 33 2.03 0.69 -2.00
C LEU A 33 2.52 1.16 -3.36
N THR A 34 3.83 1.20 -3.55
CA THR A 34 4.48 1.75 -4.74
C THR A 34 5.59 0.82 -5.23
N GLY A 35 5.93 0.95 -6.52
CA GLY A 35 7.06 0.26 -7.12
C GLY A 35 7.43 0.90 -8.48
N PRO A 36 8.70 0.85 -8.90
CA PRO A 36 9.11 1.34 -10.21
C PRO A 36 8.35 0.62 -11.33
N GLY A 37 7.78 1.38 -12.28
CA GLY A 37 7.01 0.81 -13.39
C GLY A 37 5.67 0.18 -12.97
N ARG A 38 5.22 0.39 -11.72
CA ARG A 38 4.05 -0.29 -11.16
C ARG A 38 2.97 0.70 -10.74
N TRP A 39 1.73 0.24 -10.81
CA TRP A 39 0.58 0.98 -10.27
C TRP A 39 0.78 1.26 -8.79
N THR A 40 0.46 2.48 -8.38
CA THR A 40 0.50 2.90 -6.98
C THR A 40 -0.90 2.84 -6.39
N TYR A 41 -1.03 2.26 -5.19
CA TYR A 41 -2.23 2.38 -4.37
C TYR A 41 -2.00 3.35 -3.24
N VAL A 42 -2.99 4.19 -2.97
CA VAL A 42 -3.10 4.97 -1.73
C VAL A 42 -4.35 4.51 -1.01
N TYR A 43 -4.18 4.01 0.21
CA TYR A 43 -5.26 3.58 1.09
C TYR A 43 -5.42 4.55 2.25
N GLY A 44 -6.65 4.75 2.69
CA GLY A 44 -7.01 5.54 3.87
C GLY A 44 -7.98 4.81 4.78
N ASN A 45 -8.51 5.52 5.77
CA ASN A 45 -9.46 5.03 6.78
C ASN A 45 -8.97 3.74 7.45
N LEU A 46 -7.66 3.63 7.66
CA LEU A 46 -7.04 2.46 8.26
C LEU A 46 -7.00 2.61 9.79
N ASP A 47 -7.30 1.53 10.50
CA ASP A 47 -7.14 1.47 11.94
C ASP A 47 -5.74 0.89 12.26
N PRO A 48 -4.85 1.65 12.92
CA PRO A 48 -3.50 1.19 13.27
C PRO A 48 -3.46 0.08 14.32
N ALA A 49 -4.55 -0.16 15.05
CA ALA A 49 -4.68 -1.27 16.00
C ALA A 49 -5.27 -2.52 15.34
N ALA A 50 -6.23 -2.36 14.43
CA ALA A 50 -6.96 -3.49 13.85
C ALA A 50 -6.43 -3.98 12.50
N HIS A 51 -5.95 -3.09 11.63
CA HIS A 51 -5.63 -3.43 10.23
C HIS A 51 -4.16 -3.72 9.85
N PRO A 52 -3.15 -3.76 10.75
CA PRO A 52 -1.77 -4.06 10.33
C PRO A 52 -1.62 -5.38 9.54
N ALA A 53 -2.32 -6.44 9.94
CA ALA A 53 -2.22 -7.75 9.28
C ALA A 53 -2.75 -7.72 7.84
N GLU A 54 -3.88 -7.05 7.60
CA GLU A 54 -4.47 -6.88 6.28
C GLU A 54 -3.62 -5.98 5.39
N ILE A 55 -2.95 -4.97 5.97
CA ILE A 55 -2.00 -4.13 5.23
C ILE A 55 -0.81 -4.98 4.77
N LEU A 56 -0.22 -5.81 5.66
CA LEU A 56 0.89 -6.69 5.31
C LEU A 56 0.48 -7.76 4.28
N ALA A 57 -0.71 -8.34 4.42
CA ALA A 57 -1.25 -9.29 3.43
C ALA A 57 -1.47 -8.64 2.07
N GLY A 58 -2.00 -7.41 2.03
CA GLY A 58 -2.16 -6.64 0.80
C GLY A 58 -0.82 -6.23 0.19
N ALA A 59 0.17 -5.91 1.03
CA ALA A 59 1.52 -5.61 0.62
C ALA A 59 2.21 -6.84 0.00
N ALA A 60 1.99 -8.04 0.54
CA ALA A 60 2.47 -9.30 -0.04
C ALA A 60 1.79 -9.60 -1.38
N ALA A 61 0.47 -9.47 -1.46
CA ALA A 61 -0.27 -9.64 -2.71
C ALA A 61 0.17 -8.62 -3.76
N TYR A 62 0.44 -7.37 -3.36
CA TYR A 62 1.07 -6.38 -4.22
C TYR A 62 2.43 -6.86 -4.69
N ALA A 63 3.35 -7.22 -3.80
CA ALA A 63 4.70 -7.67 -4.14
C ALA A 63 4.73 -8.85 -5.14
N ALA A 64 3.71 -9.71 -5.14
CA ALA A 64 3.58 -10.84 -6.05
C ALA A 64 3.15 -10.49 -7.50
N THR A 65 2.80 -9.24 -7.78
CA THR A 65 2.40 -8.78 -9.13
C THR A 65 3.55 -8.10 -9.85
N ASP A 66 3.61 -8.23 -11.17
CA ASP A 66 4.62 -7.53 -11.97
C ASP A 66 4.29 -6.05 -12.16
N ASP A 67 3.02 -5.73 -12.39
CA ASP A 67 2.54 -4.39 -12.75
C ASP A 67 1.98 -3.59 -11.55
N GLY A 68 1.88 -4.21 -10.37
CA GLY A 68 1.28 -3.59 -9.19
C GLY A 68 -0.26 -3.63 -9.17
N LEU A 69 -0.93 -4.33 -10.08
CA LEU A 69 -2.38 -4.51 -10.07
C LEU A 69 -2.77 -5.82 -9.37
N VAL A 70 -2.97 -5.75 -8.05
CA VAL A 70 -3.44 -6.92 -7.27
C VAL A 70 -4.80 -7.42 -7.81
N PRO A 71 -4.96 -8.71 -8.16
CA PRO A 71 -6.24 -9.28 -8.55
C PRO A 71 -7.31 -9.05 -7.49
N TRP A 72 -8.54 -8.73 -7.91
CA TRP A 72 -9.62 -8.38 -6.98
C TRP A 72 -9.83 -9.42 -5.87
N ARG A 73 -9.74 -10.71 -6.20
CA ARG A 73 -9.94 -11.83 -5.27
C ARG A 73 -8.86 -11.93 -4.20
N GLU A 74 -7.64 -11.47 -4.49
CA GLU A 74 -6.49 -11.53 -3.59
C GLU A 74 -6.38 -10.31 -2.68
N ARG A 75 -7.13 -9.25 -2.96
CA ARG A 75 -7.15 -8.05 -2.11
C ARG A 75 -7.85 -8.35 -0.78
N PRO A 76 -7.25 -8.02 0.38
CA PRO A 76 -7.96 -8.00 1.65
C PRO A 76 -9.19 -7.08 1.61
N LEU A 77 -10.29 -7.47 2.27
CA LEU A 77 -11.55 -6.72 2.24
C LEU A 77 -11.39 -5.28 2.74
N VAL A 78 -10.58 -5.08 3.78
CA VAL A 78 -10.23 -3.75 4.31
C VAL A 78 -9.67 -2.87 3.19
N LEU A 79 -8.70 -3.37 2.42
CA LEU A 79 -8.07 -2.59 1.35
C LEU A 79 -9.00 -2.37 0.15
N ARG A 80 -9.91 -3.30 -0.15
CA ARG A 80 -10.91 -3.11 -1.23
C ARG A 80 -11.82 -1.91 -0.98
N ARG A 81 -12.20 -1.68 0.28
CA ARG A 81 -13.15 -0.61 0.68
C ARG A 81 -12.47 0.76 0.85
N ASN A 82 -11.15 0.76 0.99
CA ASN A 82 -10.40 1.90 1.51
C ASN A 82 -9.41 2.49 0.50
N VAL A 83 -9.59 2.23 -0.80
CA VAL A 83 -8.80 2.88 -1.86
C VAL A 83 -9.17 4.36 -1.94
N ILE A 84 -8.20 5.25 -1.67
CA ILE A 84 -8.33 6.68 -1.95
C ILE A 84 -8.02 6.93 -3.43
N ALA A 85 -6.89 6.39 -3.89
CA ALA A 85 -6.42 6.59 -5.24
C ALA A 85 -5.69 5.35 -5.75
N ARG A 86 -5.74 5.20 -7.07
CA ARG A 86 -4.88 4.30 -7.81
C ARG A 86 -4.24 5.11 -8.94
N VAL A 87 -2.92 5.24 -8.91
CA VAL A 87 -2.16 6.08 -9.82
C VAL A 87 -1.41 5.17 -10.80
N PRO A 88 -1.49 5.42 -12.12
CA PRO A 88 -0.74 4.63 -13.10
C PRO A 88 0.77 4.73 -12.86
N PRO A 89 1.55 3.74 -13.34
CA PRO A 89 3.00 3.85 -13.30
C PRO A 89 3.46 5.12 -14.02
N PHE A 90 4.47 5.78 -13.45
CA PHE A 90 5.16 6.84 -14.16
C PHE A 90 6.09 6.20 -15.20
N GLU A 91 5.91 6.52 -16.47
CA GLU A 91 6.93 6.34 -17.48
C GLU A 91 8.02 7.37 -17.19
N LEU A 92 9.07 6.95 -16.49
CA LEU A 92 10.33 7.69 -16.50
C LEU A 92 10.95 7.43 -17.87
N GLU A 93 10.61 8.26 -18.86
CA GLU A 93 11.44 8.39 -20.07
C GLU A 93 12.89 8.60 -19.60
N PRO A 94 13.84 7.72 -19.96
CA PRO A 94 15.22 7.90 -19.54
C PRO A 94 15.75 9.19 -20.18
N SER A 95 16.19 10.13 -19.34
CA SER A 95 16.93 11.32 -19.77
C SER A 95 18.32 10.97 -20.26
#